data_AF-A0A0D3BAH0-F1
#
_entry.id   AF-A0A0D3BAH0-F1
#
_cell.length_a   1.000
_cell.length_b   1.000
_cell.length_c   1.000
_cell.angle_alpha   90.00
_cell.angle_beta   90.00
_cell.angle_gamma   90.00
#
_symmetry.space_group_name_H-M   'P 1'
#
loop_
_entity.id
_entity.type
_entity.pdbx_description
1 polymer ?
#
loop_
_entity_poly.entity_id
_entity_poly.type
_entity_poly.pdbx_seq_one_letter_code
_entity_poly.pdbx_strand_id
1 'polypeptide(L)'
;MAQLYSSVKPTPMLKDELDIVIPTIRNLDFLEMWRPFFEQYHLIIVQDGDPSRTINIPKGFDYELYNRNDINRILGPKSSCISFKDSACRCFGYMVSKKKYIYTIDDDCFVAKDPSGKEINALEQHIKNLLTPSTPHFFNTLYDPYGDGADFVRGYPFSMREGAITAVSHGLWLNIPDYDAPTQLVKPLERNSRKFYLPN
;
A
#
# COMPACT_ATOMS: atom_id res chain seq x y z
N MET A 1 -33.75 14.85 -11.71
CA MET A 1 -32.51 14.89 -12.51
C MET A 1 -31.51 13.95 -11.86
N ALA A 2 -31.49 12.69 -12.28
CA ALA A 2 -30.51 11.72 -11.79
C ALA A 2 -29.16 12.08 -12.42
N GLN A 3 -28.17 12.45 -11.61
CA GLN A 3 -26.79 12.56 -12.05
C GLN A 3 -26.34 11.16 -12.48
N LEU A 4 -26.18 10.97 -13.79
CA LEU A 4 -25.39 9.89 -14.36
C LEU A 4 -23.96 10.06 -13.86
N TYR A 5 -23.63 9.38 -12.76
CA TYR A 5 -22.23 9.19 -12.36
C TYR A 5 -21.58 8.40 -13.48
N SER A 6 -20.80 9.09 -14.32
CA SER A 6 -19.99 8.41 -15.32
C SER A 6 -19.04 7.47 -14.58
N SER A 7 -19.15 6.18 -14.82
CA SER A 7 -18.30 5.13 -14.24
C SER A 7 -16.90 5.13 -14.88
N VAL A 8 -16.29 6.30 -15.00
CA VAL A 8 -14.92 6.41 -15.50
C VAL A 8 -14.05 5.80 -14.41
N LYS A 9 -13.57 4.57 -14.66
CA LYS A 9 -12.51 3.97 -13.85
C LYS A 9 -11.35 4.99 -13.82
N PRO A 10 -10.85 5.40 -12.65
CA PRO A 10 -9.71 6.30 -12.56
C PRO A 10 -8.57 5.75 -13.40
N THR A 11 -7.86 6.62 -14.12
CA THR A 11 -6.67 6.18 -14.85
C THR A 11 -5.64 5.71 -13.82
N PRO A 12 -5.10 4.48 -13.93
CA PRO A 12 -4.10 4.01 -12.99
C PRO A 12 -2.85 4.88 -13.01
N MET A 13 -2.44 5.35 -11.84
CA MET A 13 -1.15 5.99 -11.65
C MET A 13 -0.06 4.91 -11.56
N LEU A 14 1.08 5.10 -12.21
CA LEU A 14 2.25 4.20 -12.12
C LEU A 14 1.97 2.74 -12.53
N LYS A 15 0.96 2.48 -13.38
CA LYS A 15 0.55 1.12 -13.78
C LYS A 15 1.73 0.22 -14.15
N ASP A 16 2.62 0.74 -14.99
CA ASP A 16 3.76 -0.01 -15.53
C ASP A 16 5.04 0.13 -14.70
N GLU A 17 4.98 0.89 -13.60
CA GLU A 17 6.11 1.23 -12.73
C GLU A 17 5.95 0.75 -11.28
N LEU A 18 4.82 0.11 -10.94
CA LEU A 18 4.49 -0.34 -9.59
C LEU A 18 4.10 -1.83 -9.56
N ASP A 19 4.72 -2.59 -8.66
CA ASP A 19 4.28 -3.93 -8.27
C ASP A 19 3.54 -3.90 -6.93
N ILE A 20 2.55 -4.78 -6.76
CA ILE A 20 1.90 -5.01 -5.47
C ILE A 20 2.42 -6.31 -4.85
N VAL A 21 3.06 -6.24 -3.68
CA VAL A 21 3.65 -7.38 -2.97
C VAL A 21 2.76 -7.82 -1.82
N ILE A 22 2.30 -9.08 -1.87
CA ILE A 22 1.37 -9.68 -0.91
C ILE A 22 2.01 -10.93 -0.28
N PRO A 23 2.38 -10.91 1.01
CA PRO A 23 2.67 -12.15 1.73
C PRO A 23 1.38 -12.88 2.08
N THR A 24 1.39 -14.21 2.02
CA THR A 24 0.20 -14.99 2.40
C THR A 24 0.51 -16.40 2.85
N ILE A 25 -0.37 -16.98 3.65
CA ILE A 25 -0.40 -18.41 3.98
C ILE A 25 -1.76 -19.07 3.65
N ARG A 26 -2.64 -18.34 2.94
CA ARG A 26 -4.04 -18.73 2.71
C ARG A 26 -4.51 -18.28 1.32
N ASN A 27 -5.77 -18.57 1.00
CA ASN A 27 -6.40 -18.11 -0.24
C ASN A 27 -6.54 -16.58 -0.24
N LEU A 28 -6.42 -15.97 -1.42
CA LEU A 28 -6.46 -14.51 -1.59
C LEU A 28 -7.82 -13.98 -2.00
N ASP A 29 -8.90 -14.48 -1.39
CA ASP A 29 -10.27 -14.05 -1.71
C ASP A 29 -10.49 -12.55 -1.43
N PHE A 30 -9.69 -11.94 -0.54
CA PHE A 30 -9.68 -10.50 -0.26
C PHE A 30 -9.42 -9.64 -1.51
N LEU A 31 -8.74 -10.20 -2.52
CA LEU A 31 -8.47 -9.50 -3.78
C LEU A 31 -9.76 -9.14 -4.53
N GLU A 32 -10.88 -9.84 -4.31
CA GLU A 32 -12.15 -9.44 -4.94
C GLU A 32 -12.64 -8.08 -4.43
N MET A 33 -12.43 -7.78 -3.13
CA MET A 33 -12.75 -6.46 -2.59
C MET A 33 -11.81 -5.37 -3.13
N TRP A 34 -10.55 -5.72 -3.37
CA TRP A 34 -9.55 -4.81 -3.92
C TRP A 34 -9.56 -4.73 -5.45
N ARG A 35 -10.30 -5.60 -6.14
CA ARG A 35 -10.30 -5.72 -7.61
C ARG A 35 -10.44 -4.37 -8.33
N PRO A 36 -11.36 -3.46 -7.93
CA PRO A 36 -11.49 -2.16 -8.59
C PRO A 36 -10.20 -1.33 -8.57
N PHE A 37 -9.30 -1.56 -7.61
CA PHE A 37 -8.05 -0.84 -7.43
C PHE A 37 -6.82 -1.62 -7.92
N PHE A 38 -6.80 -2.94 -7.77
CA PHE A 38 -5.60 -3.77 -7.96
C PHE A 38 -5.52 -4.49 -9.32
N GLU A 39 -6.65 -4.77 -9.98
CA GLU A 39 -6.70 -5.61 -11.21
C GLU A 39 -5.79 -5.11 -12.35
N GLN A 40 -5.46 -3.83 -12.34
CA GLN A 40 -4.63 -3.18 -13.34
C GLN A 40 -3.12 -3.25 -13.08
N TYR A 41 -2.69 -3.69 -11.90
CA TYR A 41 -1.28 -3.79 -11.51
C TYR A 41 -0.83 -5.25 -11.49
N HIS A 42 0.47 -5.46 -11.68
CA HIS A 42 1.09 -6.76 -11.51
C HIS A 42 1.27 -7.06 -10.00
N LEU A 43 0.96 -8.30 -9.61
CA LEU A 43 1.09 -8.76 -8.22
C LEU A 43 2.29 -9.70 -8.07
N ILE A 44 3.05 -9.53 -6.99
CA ILE A 44 4.05 -10.50 -6.54
C ILE A 44 3.53 -11.10 -5.24
N ILE A 45 3.11 -12.36 -5.31
CA ILE A 45 2.57 -13.09 -4.17
C ILE A 45 3.67 -13.96 -3.60
N VAL A 46 3.94 -13.80 -2.30
CA VAL A 46 4.90 -14.63 -1.57
C VAL A 46 4.14 -15.54 -0.63
N GLN A 47 4.00 -16.80 -1.02
CA GLN A 47 3.41 -17.85 -0.20
C GLN A 47 4.41 -18.32 0.86
N ASP A 48 4.03 -18.13 2.11
CA ASP A 48 4.74 -18.64 3.27
C ASP A 48 4.13 -19.97 3.76
N GLY A 49 4.84 -20.64 4.68
CA GLY A 49 4.41 -21.92 5.24
C GLY A 49 4.72 -23.10 4.32
N ASP A 50 3.77 -24.04 4.21
CA ASP A 50 3.94 -25.28 3.46
C ASP A 50 3.83 -25.04 1.95
N PRO A 51 4.93 -25.20 1.17
CA PRO A 51 4.92 -24.92 -0.27
C PRO A 51 4.14 -25.96 -1.08
N SER A 52 3.74 -27.09 -0.47
CA SER A 52 2.90 -28.10 -1.14
C SER A 52 1.42 -27.70 -1.16
N ARG A 53 1.00 -26.76 -0.33
CA ARG A 53 -0.36 -26.26 -0.31
C ARG A 53 -0.59 -25.36 -1.52
N THR A 54 -1.66 -25.64 -2.25
CA THR A 54 -2.15 -24.73 -3.28
C THR A 54 -2.98 -23.64 -2.63
N ILE A 55 -2.67 -22.38 -2.92
CA ILE A 55 -3.52 -21.24 -2.57
C ILE A 55 -4.39 -20.86 -3.76
N ASN A 56 -5.65 -20.53 -3.50
CA ASN A 56 -6.56 -20.01 -4.52
C ASN A 56 -6.34 -18.50 -4.67
N ILE A 57 -6.17 -18.06 -5.92
CA ILE A 57 -6.06 -16.66 -6.30
C ILE A 57 -7.20 -16.38 -7.28
N PRO A 58 -8.03 -15.35 -7.06
CA PRO A 58 -9.12 -15.04 -7.99
C PRO A 58 -8.63 -14.82 -9.42
N LYS A 59 -9.44 -15.20 -10.41
CA LYS A 59 -9.08 -15.08 -11.82
C LYS A 59 -8.99 -13.60 -12.25
N GLY A 60 -8.20 -13.34 -13.28
CA GLY A 60 -8.09 -12.03 -13.93
C GLY A 60 -6.99 -11.12 -13.39
N PHE A 61 -6.31 -11.50 -12.31
CA PHE A 61 -5.10 -10.81 -11.86
C PHE A 61 -3.87 -11.29 -12.63
N ASP A 62 -2.99 -10.37 -12.98
CA ASP A 62 -1.64 -10.64 -13.47
C ASP A 62 -0.69 -10.79 -12.27
N TYR A 63 -0.07 -11.96 -12.11
CA TYR A 63 0.76 -12.23 -10.93
C TYR A 63 1.88 -13.26 -11.16
N GLU A 64 2.91 -13.12 -10.34
CA GLU A 64 3.91 -14.16 -10.05
C GLU A 64 3.71 -14.69 -8.62
N LEU A 65 3.76 -16.01 -8.46
CA LEU A 65 3.68 -16.67 -7.15
C LEU A 65 5.03 -17.31 -6.83
N TYR A 66 5.57 -16.96 -5.66
CA TYR A 66 6.80 -17.53 -5.12
C TYR A 66 6.51 -18.21 -3.79
N ASN A 67 7.08 -19.40 -3.57
CA ASN A 67 7.02 -20.08 -2.29
C ASN A 67 8.43 -20.40 -1.75
N ARG A 68 8.50 -21.11 -0.62
CA ARG A 68 9.78 -21.46 0.01
C ARG A 68 10.73 -22.24 -0.92
N ASN A 69 10.22 -23.06 -1.84
CA ASN A 69 11.05 -23.77 -2.81
C ASN A 69 11.72 -22.79 -3.79
N ASP A 70 10.99 -21.78 -4.25
CA ASP A 70 11.53 -20.74 -5.13
C ASP A 70 12.58 -19.89 -4.42
N ILE A 71 12.31 -19.48 -3.18
CA ILE A 71 13.25 -18.74 -2.34
C ILE A 71 14.55 -19.54 -2.17
N ASN A 72 14.44 -20.83 -1.83
CA ASN A 72 15.60 -21.72 -1.68
C ASN A 72 16.37 -21.89 -3.00
N ARG A 73 15.66 -22.03 -4.12
CA ARG A 73 16.26 -22.19 -5.44
C ARG A 73 16.97 -20.92 -5.90
N ILE A 74 16.40 -19.75 -5.66
CA ILE A 74 16.91 -18.45 -6.14
C ILE A 74 18.05 -17.94 -5.24
N LEU A 75 17.93 -18.08 -3.93
CA LEU A 75 18.91 -17.55 -2.98
C LEU A 75 19.95 -18.58 -2.51
N GLY A 76 19.68 -19.87 -2.69
CA GLY A 76 20.55 -20.94 -2.22
C GLY A 76 20.88 -20.79 -0.73
N PRO A 77 22.17 -20.80 -0.33
CA PRO A 77 22.58 -20.63 1.07
C PRO A 77 22.11 -19.33 1.73
N LYS A 78 21.73 -18.29 0.95
CA LYS A 78 21.25 -17.02 1.47
C LYS A 78 19.74 -17.04 1.81
N SER A 79 19.02 -18.12 1.52
CA SER A 79 17.56 -18.18 1.73
C SER A 79 17.13 -17.97 3.18
N SER A 80 18.03 -18.18 4.14
CA SER A 80 17.83 -17.90 5.56
C SER A 80 17.67 -16.42 5.89
N CYS A 81 18.03 -15.49 4.99
CA CYS A 81 17.77 -14.07 5.18
C CYS A 81 16.29 -13.69 4.94
N ILE A 82 15.51 -14.59 4.33
CA ILE A 82 14.07 -14.41 4.15
C ILE A 82 13.34 -15.16 5.27
N SER A 83 12.62 -14.40 6.09
CA SER A 83 11.90 -14.94 7.23
C SER A 83 10.90 -16.03 6.86
N PHE A 84 10.57 -16.90 7.82
CA PHE A 84 9.69 -18.05 7.66
C PHE A 84 8.63 -18.08 8.74
N LYS A 85 7.38 -18.35 8.35
CA LYS A 85 6.20 -18.36 9.22
C LYS A 85 5.86 -16.99 9.80
N ASP A 86 6.10 -15.94 9.01
CA ASP A 86 5.67 -14.58 9.29
C ASP A 86 5.49 -13.77 8.00
N SER A 87 4.90 -12.57 8.15
CA SER A 87 4.63 -11.71 7.00
C SER A 87 5.87 -10.99 6.46
N ALA A 88 7.04 -11.11 7.10
CA ALA A 88 8.30 -10.55 6.59
C ALA A 88 8.87 -11.37 5.42
N CYS A 89 8.29 -12.52 5.08
CA CYS A 89 8.57 -13.20 3.80
C CYS A 89 8.39 -12.28 2.57
N ARG A 90 7.55 -11.23 2.68
CA ARG A 90 7.39 -10.18 1.65
C ARG A 90 8.70 -9.51 1.21
N CYS A 91 9.74 -9.52 2.06
CA CYS A 91 11.07 -9.02 1.71
C CYS A 91 11.63 -9.70 0.46
N PHE A 92 11.25 -10.96 0.20
CA PHE A 92 11.58 -11.63 -1.05
C PHE A 92 10.92 -10.95 -2.25
N GLY A 93 9.64 -10.58 -2.12
CA GLY A 93 8.91 -9.83 -3.15
C GLY A 93 9.57 -8.49 -3.48
N TYR A 94 10.09 -7.78 -2.47
CA TYR A 94 10.85 -6.54 -2.69
C TYR A 94 12.13 -6.76 -3.50
N MET A 95 12.78 -7.90 -3.29
CA MET A 95 14.02 -8.22 -3.97
C MET A 95 13.79 -8.60 -5.44
N VAL A 96 12.72 -9.34 -5.75
CA VAL A 96 12.46 -9.84 -7.12
C VAL A 96 11.72 -8.83 -8.00
N SER A 97 11.04 -7.85 -7.41
CA SER A 97 10.42 -6.77 -8.18
C SER A 97 11.46 -6.02 -9.01
N LYS A 98 11.10 -5.75 -10.26
CA LYS A 98 11.92 -4.95 -11.20
C LYS A 98 11.32 -3.56 -11.42
N LYS A 99 10.21 -3.26 -10.76
CA LYS A 99 9.47 -2.01 -10.87
C LYS A 99 10.10 -0.95 -9.98
N LYS A 100 9.87 0.32 -10.31
CA LYS A 100 10.44 1.46 -9.57
C LYS A 100 9.79 1.61 -8.19
N TYR A 101 8.51 1.27 -8.10
CA TYR A 101 7.71 1.38 -6.89
C TYR A 101 7.16 0.01 -6.47
N ILE A 102 7.00 -0.16 -5.17
CA ILE A 102 6.34 -1.32 -4.58
C ILE A 102 5.26 -0.80 -3.63
N TYR A 103 4.06 -1.33 -3.77
CA TYR A 103 3.03 -1.26 -2.74
C TYR A 103 2.97 -2.61 -2.03
N THR A 104 2.85 -2.62 -0.71
CA THR A 104 2.76 -3.86 0.06
C THR A 104 1.53 -3.85 0.95
N ILE A 105 0.85 -4.99 1.05
CA ILE A 105 -0.40 -5.13 1.78
C ILE A 105 -0.55 -6.56 2.30
N ASP A 106 -1.15 -6.71 3.47
CA ASP A 106 -1.39 -8.01 4.09
C ASP A 106 -2.66 -8.64 3.51
N ASP A 107 -2.72 -9.97 3.51
CA ASP A 107 -3.81 -10.75 2.91
C ASP A 107 -5.16 -10.65 3.63
N ASP A 108 -5.22 -9.93 4.75
CA ASP A 108 -6.40 -9.66 5.57
C ASP A 108 -6.73 -8.16 5.70
N CYS A 109 -6.08 -7.31 4.89
CA CYS A 109 -6.42 -5.88 4.82
C CYS A 109 -7.66 -5.67 3.96
N PHE A 110 -8.74 -5.14 4.53
CA PHE A 110 -9.97 -4.83 3.80
C PHE A 110 -10.05 -3.37 3.35
N VAL A 111 -10.77 -3.13 2.25
CA VAL A 111 -11.02 -1.78 1.72
C VAL A 111 -11.80 -0.94 2.75
N ALA A 112 -11.18 0.17 3.17
CA ALA A 112 -11.81 1.13 4.05
C ALA A 112 -12.90 1.94 3.32
N LYS A 113 -13.90 2.40 4.08
CA LYS A 113 -14.95 3.30 3.58
C LYS A 113 -14.87 4.65 4.28
N ASP A 114 -15.03 5.73 3.53
CA ASP A 114 -15.16 7.08 4.07
C ASP A 114 -16.48 7.28 4.85
N PRO A 115 -16.73 8.45 5.47
CA PRO A 115 -17.99 8.72 6.16
C PRO A 115 -19.25 8.67 5.28
N SER A 116 -19.12 8.83 3.96
CA SER A 116 -20.22 8.68 3.00
C SER A 116 -20.49 7.23 2.62
N GLY A 117 -19.62 6.30 3.04
CA GLY A 117 -19.68 4.89 2.70
C GLY A 117 -18.97 4.55 1.39
N LYS A 118 -18.30 5.51 0.75
CA LYS A 118 -17.51 5.29 -0.46
C LYS A 118 -16.20 4.60 -0.12
N GLU A 119 -15.83 3.62 -0.94
CA GLU A 119 -14.57 2.91 -0.83
C GLU A 119 -13.37 3.82 -1.09
N ILE A 120 -12.33 3.66 -0.27
CA ILE A 120 -11.13 4.47 -0.31
C ILE A 120 -10.05 3.72 -1.10
N ASN A 121 -9.54 4.37 -2.15
CA ASN A 121 -8.38 3.90 -2.90
C ASN A 121 -7.08 4.24 -2.16
N ALA A 122 -6.73 3.45 -1.16
CA ALA A 122 -5.53 3.67 -0.34
C ALA A 122 -4.24 3.64 -1.18
N LEU A 123 -4.17 2.76 -2.19
CA LEU A 123 -3.03 2.67 -3.11
C LEU A 123 -2.77 4.01 -3.80
N GLU A 124 -3.80 4.64 -4.38
CA GLU A 124 -3.66 5.94 -5.03
C GLU A 124 -3.23 7.04 -4.05
N GLN A 125 -3.72 7.03 -2.81
CA GLN A 125 -3.27 7.98 -1.78
C GLN A 125 -1.78 7.80 -1.48
N HIS A 126 -1.30 6.56 -1.34
CA HIS A 126 0.11 6.29 -1.15
C HIS A 126 0.96 6.70 -2.37
N ILE A 127 0.48 6.48 -3.59
CA ILE A 127 1.15 6.93 -4.81
C ILE A 127 1.26 8.46 -4.83
N LYS A 128 0.18 9.19 -4.52
CA LYS A 128 0.21 10.66 -4.43
C LYS A 128 1.25 11.14 -3.41
N ASN A 129 1.30 10.53 -2.22
CA ASN A 129 2.31 10.87 -1.22
C ASN A 129 3.76 10.63 -1.69
N LEU A 130 3.99 9.64 -2.56
CA LEU A 130 5.32 9.35 -3.12
C LEU A 130 5.72 10.32 -4.24
N LEU A 131 4.75 10.79 -5.02
CA LEU A 131 4.99 11.65 -6.18
C LEU A 131 4.93 13.15 -5.84
N THR A 132 4.24 13.52 -4.76
CA THR A 132 4.18 14.89 -4.27
C THR A 132 5.31 15.13 -3.27
N PRO A 133 6.10 16.21 -3.42
CA PRO A 133 7.11 16.55 -2.43
C PRO A 133 6.49 16.77 -1.06
N SER A 134 7.22 16.40 -0.01
CA SER A 134 6.80 16.67 1.37
C SER A 134 7.34 18.02 1.85
N THR A 135 6.65 18.63 2.81
CA THR A 135 7.11 19.86 3.49
C THR A 135 7.64 19.53 4.89
N PRO A 136 8.88 19.02 5.04
CA PRO A 136 9.42 18.80 6.38
C PRO A 136 9.50 20.14 7.13
N HIS A 137 9.23 20.11 8.44
CA HIS A 137 9.25 21.25 9.37
C HIS A 137 8.11 22.27 9.25
N PHE A 138 7.33 22.26 8.16
CA PHE A 138 6.21 23.19 7.97
C PHE A 138 4.93 22.43 7.67
N PHE A 139 3.83 22.89 8.26
CA PHE A 139 2.51 22.37 8.00
C PHE A 139 1.60 23.50 7.51
N ASN A 140 1.13 23.40 6.28
CA ASN A 140 0.13 24.34 5.76
C ASN A 140 -1.27 23.89 6.21
N THR A 141 -1.97 24.73 6.95
CA THR A 141 -3.30 24.43 7.47
C THR A 141 -4.42 24.71 6.47
N LEU A 142 -4.13 25.36 5.34
CA LEU A 142 -5.14 25.81 4.39
C LEU A 142 -5.35 24.84 3.21
N TYR A 143 -4.27 24.42 2.57
CA TYR A 143 -4.27 23.51 1.41
C TYR A 143 -2.90 22.84 1.23
N ASP A 144 -2.83 21.81 0.41
CA ASP A 144 -1.56 21.26 -0.08
C ASP A 144 -0.90 22.28 -1.03
N PRO A 145 0.29 22.83 -0.71
CA PRO A 145 0.96 23.83 -1.55
C PRO A 145 1.43 23.28 -2.91
N TYR A 146 1.45 21.96 -3.09
CA TYR A 146 1.81 21.31 -4.36
C TYR A 146 0.59 20.93 -5.21
N GLY A 147 -0.63 21.20 -4.74
CA GLY A 147 -1.84 20.95 -5.51
C GLY A 147 -1.96 21.86 -6.73
N ASP A 148 -2.71 21.41 -7.73
CA ASP A 148 -2.95 22.18 -8.95
C ASP A 148 -3.57 23.56 -8.64
N GLY A 149 -2.90 24.63 -9.07
CA GLY A 149 -3.34 26.00 -8.84
C GLY A 149 -3.06 26.56 -7.43
N ALA A 150 -2.38 25.81 -6.57
CA ALA A 150 -1.90 26.30 -5.27
C ALA A 150 -0.56 27.08 -5.42
N ASP A 151 -0.25 27.90 -4.42
CA ASP A 151 1.06 28.55 -4.27
C ASP A 151 1.46 28.53 -2.79
N PHE A 152 2.75 28.73 -2.52
CA PHE A 152 3.24 28.82 -1.16
C PHE A 152 2.80 30.12 -0.50
N VAL A 153 2.14 29.97 0.66
CA VAL A 153 1.77 31.10 1.51
C VAL A 153 2.99 31.92 1.93
N ARG A 154 2.77 33.21 2.19
CA ARG A 154 3.83 34.11 2.67
C ARG A 154 4.50 33.56 3.93
N GLY A 155 5.81 33.76 4.05
CA GLY A 155 6.60 33.27 5.18
C GLY A 155 7.16 31.86 5.00
N TYR A 156 6.77 31.13 3.95
CA TYR A 156 7.43 29.87 3.58
C TYR A 156 8.80 30.14 2.92
N PRO A 157 9.91 29.63 3.47
CA PRO A 157 11.25 29.87 2.92
C PRO A 157 11.35 29.39 1.48
N PHE A 158 11.82 30.26 0.57
CA PHE A 158 11.97 29.93 -0.86
C PHE A 158 12.83 28.69 -1.09
N SER A 159 13.91 28.53 -0.33
CA SER A 159 14.82 27.38 -0.40
C SER A 159 14.20 26.05 0.01
N MET A 160 12.99 26.06 0.59
CA MET A 160 12.28 24.85 1.02
C MET A 160 11.03 24.54 0.19
N ARG A 161 10.74 25.36 -0.84
CA ARG A 161 9.54 25.19 -1.69
C ARG A 161 9.64 24.03 -2.66
N GLU A 162 10.84 23.51 -2.94
CA GLU A 162 11.00 22.28 -3.74
C GLU A 162 10.60 21.03 -2.95
N GLY A 163 10.52 21.14 -1.62
CA GLY A 163 10.15 20.04 -0.73
C GLY A 163 11.23 18.96 -0.59
N ALA A 164 10.89 17.93 0.16
CA ALA A 164 11.72 16.73 0.31
C ALA A 164 11.08 15.55 -0.42
N ILE A 165 11.92 14.74 -1.07
CA ILE A 165 11.50 13.51 -1.76
C ILE A 165 10.98 12.51 -0.73
N THR A 166 9.79 11.97 -0.97
CA THR A 166 9.21 10.91 -0.16
C THR A 166 9.70 9.55 -0.65
N ALA A 167 10.61 8.90 0.09
CA ALA A 167 11.10 7.56 -0.24
C ALA A 167 10.13 6.44 0.20
N VAL A 168 9.42 6.64 1.31
CA VAL A 168 8.49 5.67 1.89
C VAL A 168 7.23 6.41 2.33
N SER A 169 6.08 5.91 1.90
CA SER A 169 4.77 6.35 2.35
C SER A 169 4.14 5.22 3.17
N HIS A 170 4.04 5.38 4.48
CA HIS A 170 3.50 4.37 5.40
C HIS A 170 2.29 4.92 6.16
N GLY A 171 1.38 4.04 6.59
CA GLY A 171 0.18 4.42 7.33
C GLY A 171 -0.18 3.39 8.40
N LEU A 172 -0.97 3.81 9.39
CA LEU A 172 -1.53 2.90 10.39
C LEU A 172 -2.81 2.26 9.86
N TRP A 173 -3.04 1.01 10.23
CA TRP A 173 -4.27 0.29 9.91
C TRP A 173 -5.47 0.87 10.66
N LEU A 174 -6.65 0.74 10.05
CA LEU A 174 -7.91 0.92 10.78
C LEU A 174 -8.15 -0.29 11.68
N ASN A 175 -8.98 -0.10 12.70
CA ASN A 175 -9.30 -1.09 13.72
C ASN A 175 -8.10 -1.44 14.62
N ILE A 176 -7.18 -2.30 14.22
CA ILE A 176 -6.00 -2.65 15.05
C ILE A 176 -4.83 -1.78 14.62
N PRO A 177 -4.39 -0.79 15.43
CA PRO A 177 -3.24 0.03 15.05
C PRO A 177 -1.96 -0.82 14.99
N ASP A 178 -1.13 -0.59 13.97
CA ASP A 178 0.16 -1.26 13.81
C ASP A 178 1.23 -0.54 14.64
N TYR A 179 1.13 -0.70 15.96
CA TYR A 179 2.08 -0.14 16.91
C TYR A 179 3.30 -1.04 17.11
N ASP A 180 4.42 -0.47 17.55
CA ASP A 180 5.54 -1.26 18.06
C ASP A 180 5.09 -2.16 19.23
N ALA A 181 5.75 -3.30 19.41
CA ALA A 181 5.33 -4.30 20.38
C ALA A 181 5.17 -3.75 21.82
N PRO A 182 6.09 -2.94 22.37
CA PRO A 182 5.89 -2.26 23.65
C PRO A 182 4.63 -1.38 23.70
N THR A 183 4.40 -0.54 22.69
CA THR A 183 3.21 0.32 22.63
C THR A 183 1.93 -0.53 22.53
N GLN A 184 1.93 -1.58 21.71
CA GLN A 184 0.78 -2.49 21.59
C GLN A 184 0.47 -3.21 22.92
N LEU A 185 1.51 -3.58 23.68
CA LEU A 185 1.37 -4.26 24.98
C LEU A 185 0.64 -3.40 26.02
N VAL A 186 0.89 -2.09 26.03
CA VAL A 186 0.25 -1.16 26.99
C VAL A 186 -1.10 -0.63 26.51
N LYS A 187 -1.48 -0.89 25.24
CA LYS A 187 -2.74 -0.45 24.63
C LYS A 187 -3.53 -1.55 23.92
N PRO A 188 -3.76 -2.73 24.54
CA PRO A 188 -4.30 -3.91 23.85
C PRO A 188 -5.74 -3.72 23.34
N LEU A 189 -6.49 -2.81 23.94
CA LEU A 189 -7.88 -2.51 23.60
C LEU A 189 -8.04 -1.27 22.70
N GLU A 190 -6.96 -0.53 22.42
CA GLU A 190 -7.06 0.65 21.56
C GLU A 190 -7.46 0.22 20.14
N ARG A 191 -8.33 1.02 19.52
CA ARG A 191 -8.75 0.83 18.14
C ARG A 191 -8.58 2.11 17.34
N ASN A 192 -8.04 1.99 16.13
CA ASN A 192 -7.93 3.12 15.22
C ASN A 192 -9.23 3.29 14.40
N SER A 193 -10.06 4.25 14.79
CA SER A 193 -11.28 4.63 14.06
C SER A 193 -11.13 5.93 13.27
N ARG A 194 -9.94 6.52 13.25
CA ARG A 194 -9.69 7.84 12.66
C ARG A 194 -9.64 7.73 11.15
N LYS A 195 -10.80 7.89 10.51
CA LYS A 195 -10.90 8.08 9.05
C LYS A 195 -10.51 9.52 8.76
N PHE A 196 -9.43 9.73 7.99
CA PHE A 196 -9.07 11.08 7.57
C PHE A 196 -10.21 11.66 6.72
N TYR A 197 -10.67 12.86 7.09
CA TYR A 197 -11.26 13.77 6.12
C TYR A 197 -10.08 14.35 5.35
N LEU A 198 -9.87 13.94 4.11
CA LEU A 198 -9.08 14.79 3.21
C LEU A 198 -9.94 16.03 2.96
N PRO A 199 -9.52 17.25 3.36
CA PRO A 199 -10.20 18.44 2.89
C PRO A 199 -10.17 18.41 1.35
N ASN A 200 -11.32 18.69 0.75
CA ASN A 200 -11.52 18.73 -0.70
C ASN A 200 -10.50 19.63 -1.41
#